data_AF-A0A925IAE8-F1
#
_entry.id   AF-A0A925IAE8-F1
#
_cell.length_a   1.000
_cell.length_b   1.000
_cell.length_c   1.000
_cell.angle_alpha   90.00
_cell.angle_beta   90.00
_cell.angle_gamma   90.00
#
_symmetry.space_group_name_H-M   'P 1'
#
loop_
_entity.id
_entity.type
_entity.pdbx_description
1 polymer ?
#
loop_
_entity_poly.entity_id
_entity_poly.type
_entity_poly.pdbx_seq_one_letter_code
_entity_poly.pdbx_strand_id
1 'polypeptide(L)'
;MKTNQRKAPNTDFFEILPQAISSLKKTIITPIFGDGKNEKYANERPPLRSELFTEEQLEQHALALSKKHPLISEHPSEQLLKRLAENEEILLEVHALLTEVVKNNNRIAPAGEWLLDNFYLVEEQIYTGKKHLPKGYSKGLPQLSKGESAGLPRVYDIAVEIISHSDGHVDLKSLTGFVTSYQKNTFLQLGELWAIPIMLRLALIENLRRISIQISNDISYKELANKWADEMIEVAENDPKNLVLVIADMARSEPPMVSAFIAELTRRLQEKGNSLSLPLTWIEQTLTDSGLNSSELIHRENQMQAADQVSISNSISSLRFLSTTDWRDFVETTSIVEQTLLRDIDGTYQKMDFFTRDTYRHAVEKIAKYSALTEHKVAEIAIQLALENARSNTETRKNHVGYFLAGKGLKKLEKAAKMKCGKMDSCKRMFNRVPTLYYIGGILLITLLLGYTLFSRLYHPEKNTFFLIGMAIIIFLALSRLAVALVNWLSNLLVQPYLLPRMNFSDGIPEEYR
;
A
#
# COMPACT_ATOMS: atom_id res chain seq x y z
N MET A 1 -71.64 32.30 -61.73
CA MET A 1 -70.33 32.29 -62.44
C MET A 1 -69.25 32.67 -61.43
N LYS A 2 -68.23 31.81 -61.24
CA LYS A 2 -67.01 31.90 -60.38
C LYS A 2 -67.22 31.81 -58.85
N THR A 3 -67.07 30.65 -58.18
CA THR A 3 -65.88 29.81 -57.81
C THR A 3 -65.11 30.25 -56.56
N ASN A 4 -65.45 29.59 -55.44
CA ASN A 4 -64.61 28.79 -54.52
C ASN A 4 -63.17 29.26 -54.15
N GLN A 5 -62.90 29.41 -52.84
CA GLN A 5 -61.78 28.73 -52.15
C GLN A 5 -61.86 28.97 -50.61
N ARG A 6 -62.08 27.88 -49.85
CA ARG A 6 -61.85 27.80 -48.40
C ARG A 6 -60.36 27.58 -48.15
N LYS A 7 -59.72 28.43 -47.34
CA LYS A 7 -58.37 28.20 -46.77
C LYS A 7 -58.48 27.22 -45.59
N ALA A 8 -57.70 26.14 -45.62
CA ALA A 8 -57.40 25.30 -44.46
C ALA A 8 -56.30 25.96 -43.60
N PRO A 9 -56.23 25.71 -42.28
CA PRO A 9 -55.06 26.06 -41.49
C PRO A 9 -53.99 24.97 -41.65
N ASN A 10 -52.85 25.33 -42.21
CA ASN A 10 -51.63 24.52 -42.19
C ASN A 10 -50.96 24.78 -40.84
N THR A 11 -51.05 23.83 -39.92
CA THR A 11 -50.19 23.79 -38.72
C THR A 11 -48.96 22.96 -39.04
N ASP A 12 -47.79 23.58 -38.95
CA ASP A 12 -46.46 23.03 -39.19
C ASP A 12 -46.11 21.85 -38.27
N PHE A 13 -46.62 20.67 -38.64
CA PHE A 13 -46.26 19.40 -37.99
C PHE A 13 -44.77 19.03 -38.22
N PHE A 14 -44.15 19.59 -39.27
CA PHE A 14 -42.77 19.30 -39.66
C PHE A 14 -41.71 20.21 -39.02
N GLU A 15 -42.07 21.37 -38.44
CA GLU A 15 -41.13 22.21 -37.68
C GLU A 15 -41.05 21.83 -36.18
N ILE A 16 -42.08 21.15 -35.66
CA ILE A 16 -42.13 20.73 -34.25
C ILE A 16 -41.29 19.45 -34.03
N LEU A 17 -41.12 18.62 -35.06
CA LEU A 17 -40.40 17.35 -34.97
C LEU A 17 -38.92 17.52 -34.54
N PRO A 18 -38.11 18.42 -35.13
CA PRO A 18 -36.70 18.60 -34.73
C PRO A 18 -36.55 19.20 -33.33
N GLN A 19 -37.46 20.09 -32.92
CA GLN A 19 -37.42 20.72 -31.60
C GLN A 19 -37.87 19.75 -30.50
N ALA A 20 -38.90 18.95 -30.75
CA ALA A 20 -39.31 17.85 -29.89
C ALA A 20 -38.22 16.78 -29.75
N ILE A 21 -37.51 16.44 -30.85
CA ILE A 21 -36.38 15.51 -30.86
C ILE A 21 -35.17 16.04 -30.06
N SER A 22 -34.86 17.34 -30.14
CA SER A 22 -33.80 17.94 -29.32
C SER A 22 -34.18 18.00 -27.83
N SER A 23 -35.47 18.17 -27.53
CA SER A 23 -35.99 18.14 -26.18
C SER A 23 -35.99 16.72 -25.60
N LEU A 24 -36.27 15.68 -26.39
CA LEU A 24 -36.14 14.27 -25.98
C LEU A 24 -34.68 13.90 -25.67
N LYS A 25 -33.73 14.37 -26.48
CA LYS A 25 -32.28 14.26 -26.22
C LYS A 25 -31.87 14.88 -24.88
N LYS A 26 -32.50 16.01 -24.48
CA LYS A 26 -32.20 16.69 -23.20
C LYS A 26 -33.01 16.20 -21.99
N THR A 27 -34.22 15.70 -22.20
CA THR A 27 -35.14 15.34 -21.12
C THR A 27 -35.04 13.86 -20.74
N ILE A 28 -34.64 13.00 -21.68
CA ILE A 28 -34.46 11.56 -21.42
C ILE A 28 -32.98 11.20 -21.28
N ILE A 29 -32.06 11.71 -22.12
CA ILE A 29 -30.68 11.17 -22.13
C ILE A 29 -29.78 11.80 -21.06
N THR A 30 -29.88 13.12 -20.82
CA THR A 30 -29.02 13.85 -19.87
C THR A 30 -29.22 13.55 -18.37
N PRO A 31 -30.36 13.05 -17.86
CA PRO A 31 -30.44 12.58 -16.48
C PRO A 31 -30.01 11.12 -16.28
N ILE A 32 -29.90 10.32 -17.36
CA ILE A 32 -29.68 8.86 -17.28
C ILE A 32 -28.21 8.50 -17.25
N PHE A 33 -27.39 9.14 -18.09
CA PHE A 33 -25.96 9.17 -17.84
C PHE A 33 -25.75 10.19 -16.73
N GLY A 34 -25.59 9.74 -15.48
CA GLY A 34 -24.94 10.60 -14.49
C GLY A 34 -23.63 11.08 -15.12
N ASP A 35 -23.57 12.38 -15.41
CA ASP A 35 -22.69 13.12 -16.33
C ASP A 35 -21.18 12.96 -16.02
N GLY A 36 -20.69 11.74 -15.86
CA GLY A 36 -19.35 11.48 -15.41
C GLY A 36 -19.00 10.08 -14.94
N LYS A 37 -19.90 9.12 -14.66
CA LYS A 37 -19.43 7.82 -14.09
C LYS A 37 -18.64 6.95 -15.07
N ASN A 38 -19.11 6.78 -16.31
CA ASN A 38 -18.39 6.01 -17.33
C ASN A 38 -17.12 6.72 -17.84
N GLU A 39 -17.09 8.07 -17.88
CA GLU A 39 -15.87 8.83 -18.19
C GLU A 39 -14.89 8.86 -17.01
N LYS A 40 -15.38 8.92 -15.77
CA LYS A 40 -14.58 8.96 -14.52
C LYS A 40 -13.70 7.72 -14.36
N TYR A 41 -14.16 6.57 -14.84
CA TYR A 41 -13.40 5.31 -14.76
C TYR A 41 -12.78 4.87 -16.09
N ALA A 42 -12.93 5.63 -17.18
CA ALA A 42 -12.46 5.24 -18.51
C ALA A 42 -10.93 4.98 -18.59
N ASN A 43 -10.15 5.59 -17.69
CA ASN A 43 -8.69 5.43 -17.60
C ASN A 43 -8.23 4.45 -16.50
N GLU A 44 -9.16 3.79 -15.80
CA GLU A 44 -8.80 2.87 -14.71
C GLU A 44 -8.39 1.50 -15.26
N ARG A 45 -7.43 0.88 -14.57
CA ARG A 45 -6.85 -0.40 -14.99
C ARG A 45 -7.78 -1.56 -14.63
N PRO A 46 -7.77 -2.65 -15.41
CA PRO A 46 -8.51 -3.87 -15.05
C PRO A 46 -7.99 -4.47 -13.74
N PRO A 47 -8.80 -5.30 -13.06
CA PRO A 47 -8.37 -6.08 -11.89
C PRO A 47 -7.00 -6.73 -12.09
N LEU A 48 -6.24 -6.88 -11.01
CA LEU A 48 -4.93 -7.53 -11.02
C LEU A 48 -5.12 -9.03 -11.26
N ARG A 49 -5.20 -9.41 -12.55
CA ARG A 49 -5.39 -10.78 -13.01
C ARG A 49 -4.46 -11.07 -14.16
N SER A 50 -3.77 -12.18 -14.05
CA SER A 50 -2.88 -12.74 -15.06
C SER A 50 -3.03 -14.26 -15.07
N GLU A 51 -2.23 -14.95 -15.88
CA GLU A 51 -2.21 -16.41 -15.88
C GLU A 51 -1.92 -16.94 -14.46
N LEU A 52 -2.77 -17.84 -13.97
CA LEU A 52 -2.60 -18.41 -12.63
C LEU A 52 -1.38 -19.32 -12.60
N PHE A 53 -0.47 -19.05 -11.67
CA PHE A 53 0.76 -19.81 -11.53
C PHE A 53 0.68 -20.77 -10.34
N THR A 54 1.21 -21.98 -10.53
CA THR A 54 1.57 -22.87 -9.43
C THR A 54 2.71 -22.29 -8.61
N GLU A 55 2.97 -22.85 -7.41
CA GLU A 55 4.12 -22.44 -6.58
C GLU A 55 5.45 -22.48 -7.37
N GLU A 56 5.68 -23.54 -8.15
CA GLU A 56 6.90 -23.69 -8.96
C GLU A 56 6.97 -22.63 -10.09
N GLN A 57 5.85 -22.32 -10.72
CA GLN A 57 5.78 -21.28 -11.76
C GLN A 57 5.99 -19.89 -11.17
N LEU A 58 5.45 -19.60 -9.98
CA LEU A 58 5.68 -18.36 -9.24
C LEU A 58 7.17 -18.18 -8.91
N GLU A 59 7.86 -19.24 -8.50
CA GLU A 59 9.30 -19.19 -8.24
C GLU A 59 10.13 -18.93 -9.50
N GLN A 60 9.78 -19.57 -10.62
CA GLN A 60 10.43 -19.33 -11.91
C GLN A 60 10.19 -17.89 -12.39
N HIS A 61 8.97 -17.40 -12.21
CA HIS A 61 8.60 -16.02 -12.50
C HIS A 61 9.40 -15.04 -11.64
N ALA A 62 9.51 -15.28 -10.33
CA ALA A 62 10.32 -14.47 -9.43
C ALA A 62 11.79 -14.37 -9.87
N LEU A 63 12.36 -15.48 -10.33
CA LEU A 63 13.71 -15.53 -10.86
C LEU A 63 13.83 -14.70 -12.15
N ALA A 64 12.85 -14.78 -13.06
CA ALA A 64 12.83 -13.97 -14.27
C ALA A 64 12.64 -12.47 -13.97
N LEU A 65 11.75 -12.15 -13.05
CA LEU A 65 11.41 -10.79 -12.60
C LEU A 65 12.61 -10.09 -11.97
N SER A 66 13.40 -10.79 -11.17
CA SER A 66 14.61 -10.24 -10.53
C SER A 66 15.64 -9.66 -11.50
N LYS A 67 15.66 -10.14 -12.75
CA LYS A 67 16.53 -9.63 -13.83
C LYS A 67 15.98 -8.37 -14.51
N LYS A 68 14.68 -8.11 -14.36
CA LYS A 68 13.94 -7.02 -15.02
C LYS A 68 13.73 -5.79 -14.14
N HIS A 69 14.33 -5.73 -12.94
CA HIS A 69 14.13 -4.65 -11.96
C HIS A 69 15.32 -3.66 -11.89
N PRO A 70 15.50 -2.76 -12.88
CA PRO A 70 16.50 -1.70 -12.80
C PRO A 70 16.06 -0.62 -11.82
N LEU A 71 16.94 -0.25 -10.89
CA LEU A 71 16.65 0.71 -9.83
C LEU A 71 16.92 2.16 -10.26
N ILE A 72 16.09 3.09 -9.76
CA ILE A 72 16.31 4.54 -9.89
C ILE A 72 17.53 4.95 -9.04
N SER A 73 18.38 5.80 -9.62
CA SER A 73 19.55 6.35 -8.90
C SER A 73 19.28 7.68 -8.20
N GLU A 74 18.29 8.48 -8.65
CA GLU A 74 18.00 9.80 -8.06
C GLU A 74 16.49 10.14 -8.03
N HIS A 75 16.07 10.83 -6.96
CA HIS A 75 14.72 11.37 -6.69
C HIS A 75 13.57 10.36 -6.52
N PRO A 76 13.47 9.71 -5.35
CA PRO A 76 12.34 8.83 -5.07
C PRO A 76 11.03 9.62 -4.92
N SER A 77 10.00 9.18 -5.64
CA SER A 77 8.68 9.80 -5.62
C SER A 77 7.78 9.17 -4.55
N GLU A 78 6.81 9.93 -4.03
CA GLU A 78 5.87 9.44 -3.00
C GLU A 78 4.46 9.37 -3.59
N GLN A 79 4.14 8.23 -4.21
CA GLN A 79 2.88 8.03 -4.94
C GLN A 79 1.88 7.15 -4.16
N LEU A 80 2.37 6.17 -3.41
CA LEU A 80 1.53 5.15 -2.75
C LEU A 80 0.52 5.71 -1.75
N LEU A 81 0.88 6.74 -0.98
CA LEU A 81 -0.05 7.36 -0.03
C LEU A 81 -1.20 8.11 -0.74
N LYS A 82 -0.88 8.82 -1.83
CA LYS A 82 -1.89 9.48 -2.65
C LYS A 82 -2.81 8.43 -3.27
N ARG A 83 -2.23 7.37 -3.85
CA ARG A 83 -3.02 6.27 -4.44
C ARG A 83 -3.90 5.57 -3.41
N LEU A 84 -3.41 5.32 -2.19
CA LEU A 84 -4.22 4.74 -1.12
C LEU A 84 -5.43 5.62 -0.75
N ALA A 85 -5.26 6.95 -0.72
CA ALA A 85 -6.37 7.86 -0.48
C ALA A 85 -7.40 7.84 -1.63
N GLU A 86 -6.93 7.83 -2.88
CA GLU A 86 -7.81 7.65 -4.05
C GLU A 86 -8.53 6.28 -4.00
N ASN A 87 -7.88 5.23 -3.50
CA ASN A 87 -8.48 3.90 -3.36
C ASN A 87 -9.61 3.90 -2.34
N GLU A 88 -9.39 4.54 -1.19
CA GLU A 88 -10.42 4.69 -0.15
C GLU A 88 -11.66 5.43 -0.66
N GLU A 89 -11.48 6.54 -1.39
CA GLU A 89 -12.58 7.33 -1.94
C GLU A 89 -13.48 6.49 -2.86
N ILE A 90 -12.89 5.76 -3.80
CA ILE A 90 -13.65 4.92 -4.74
C ILE A 90 -14.32 3.75 -4.02
N LEU A 91 -13.64 3.10 -3.07
CA LEU A 91 -14.23 1.99 -2.31
C LEU A 91 -15.46 2.46 -1.51
N LEU A 92 -15.40 3.64 -0.89
CA LEU A 92 -16.53 4.25 -0.18
C LEU A 92 -17.70 4.60 -1.12
N GLU A 93 -17.41 5.13 -2.31
CA GLU A 93 -18.42 5.43 -3.32
C GLU A 93 -19.15 4.17 -3.79
N VAL A 94 -18.41 3.11 -4.09
CA VAL A 94 -19.01 1.83 -4.52
C VAL A 94 -19.80 1.18 -3.39
N HIS A 95 -19.31 1.25 -2.15
CA HIS A 95 -20.06 0.77 -0.99
C HIS A 95 -21.39 1.52 -0.80
N ALA A 96 -21.40 2.85 -0.97
CA ALA A 96 -22.62 3.65 -0.92
C ALA A 96 -23.61 3.26 -2.04
N LEU A 97 -23.11 3.07 -3.27
CA LEU A 97 -23.88 2.61 -4.41
C LEU A 97 -24.52 1.24 -4.14
N LEU A 98 -23.72 0.26 -3.71
CA LEU A 98 -24.21 -1.08 -3.39
C LEU A 98 -25.27 -1.05 -2.28
N THR A 99 -25.08 -0.22 -1.27
CA THR A 99 -26.06 -0.03 -0.19
C THR A 99 -27.39 0.51 -0.71
N GLU A 100 -27.36 1.43 -1.67
CA GLU A 100 -28.57 1.97 -2.31
C GLU A 100 -29.30 0.92 -3.16
N VAL A 101 -28.55 0.11 -3.92
CA VAL A 101 -29.11 -0.99 -4.72
C VAL A 101 -29.83 -2.02 -3.82
N VAL A 102 -29.23 -2.41 -2.68
CA VAL A 102 -29.91 -3.29 -1.70
C VAL A 102 -31.18 -2.64 -1.15
N LYS A 103 -31.12 -1.36 -0.78
CA LYS A 103 -32.29 -0.63 -0.23
C LYS A 103 -33.47 -0.59 -1.20
N ASN A 104 -33.19 -0.53 -2.49
CA ASN A 104 -34.20 -0.55 -3.56
C ASN A 104 -34.70 -1.97 -3.90
N ASN A 105 -34.30 -3.00 -3.14
CA ASN A 105 -34.60 -4.42 -3.37
C ASN A 105 -34.13 -4.94 -4.75
N ASN A 106 -33.12 -4.31 -5.33
CA ASN A 106 -32.50 -4.78 -6.57
C ASN A 106 -31.47 -5.88 -6.26
N ARG A 107 -31.35 -6.85 -7.16
CA ARG A 107 -30.38 -7.95 -7.03
C ARG A 107 -28.96 -7.43 -7.24
N ILE A 108 -28.05 -7.83 -6.36
CA ILE A 108 -26.62 -7.53 -6.48
C ILE A 108 -25.89 -8.79 -6.97
N ALA A 109 -24.81 -8.59 -7.72
CA ALA A 109 -23.93 -9.69 -8.07
C ALA A 109 -23.22 -10.26 -6.82
N PRO A 110 -22.89 -11.56 -6.77
CA PRO A 110 -22.25 -12.18 -5.60
C PRO A 110 -20.98 -11.46 -5.11
N ALA A 111 -20.20 -10.91 -6.04
CA ALA A 111 -19.01 -10.12 -5.73
C ALA A 111 -19.33 -8.84 -4.94
N GLY A 112 -20.43 -8.15 -5.29
CA GLY A 112 -20.90 -6.96 -4.59
C GLY A 112 -21.45 -7.25 -3.21
N GLU A 113 -22.17 -8.37 -3.03
CA GLU A 113 -22.61 -8.84 -1.71
C GLU A 113 -21.40 -9.12 -0.81
N TRP A 114 -20.39 -9.81 -1.34
CA TRP A 114 -19.20 -10.13 -0.57
C TRP A 114 -18.39 -8.90 -0.16
N LEU A 115 -18.34 -7.88 -1.02
CA LEU A 115 -17.72 -6.60 -0.69
C LEU A 115 -18.50 -5.86 0.43
N LEU A 116 -19.83 -5.81 0.35
CA LEU A 116 -20.68 -5.20 1.38
C LEU A 116 -20.49 -5.88 2.74
N ASP A 117 -20.58 -7.21 2.78
CA ASP A 117 -20.49 -8.00 4.01
C ASP A 117 -19.14 -7.83 4.73
N ASN A 118 -18.07 -7.56 3.98
CA ASN A 118 -16.71 -7.45 4.50
C ASN A 118 -16.14 -6.02 4.46
N PHE A 119 -16.96 -5.01 4.18
CA PHE A 119 -16.44 -3.65 3.97
C PHE A 119 -15.73 -3.08 5.21
N TYR A 120 -16.21 -3.42 6.40
CA TYR A 120 -15.57 -3.04 7.67
C TYR A 120 -14.09 -3.47 7.76
N LEU A 121 -13.75 -4.65 7.19
CA LEU A 121 -12.37 -5.14 7.16
C LEU A 121 -11.56 -4.29 6.18
N VAL A 122 -12.11 -3.93 5.03
CA VAL A 122 -11.43 -3.09 4.04
C VAL A 122 -11.07 -1.73 4.66
N GLU A 123 -12.00 -1.11 5.39
CA GLU A 123 -11.76 0.15 6.11
C GLU A 123 -10.65 0.00 7.17
N GLU A 124 -10.68 -1.07 7.96
CA GLU A 124 -9.64 -1.36 8.95
C GLU A 124 -8.25 -1.51 8.29
N GLN A 125 -8.19 -2.17 7.13
CA GLN A 125 -6.93 -2.37 6.41
C GLN A 125 -6.43 -1.08 5.77
N ILE A 126 -7.31 -0.21 5.27
CA ILE A 126 -6.93 1.12 4.78
C ILE A 126 -6.34 1.96 5.91
N TYR A 127 -7.00 1.98 7.08
CA TYR A 127 -6.52 2.69 8.25
C TYR A 127 -5.15 2.17 8.71
N THR A 128 -5.01 0.85 8.81
CA THR A 128 -3.75 0.16 9.15
C THR A 128 -2.67 0.49 8.12
N GLY A 129 -3.02 0.51 6.84
CA GLY A 129 -2.12 0.89 5.75
C GLY A 129 -1.58 2.30 5.89
N LYS A 130 -2.45 3.30 6.14
CA LYS A 130 -2.06 4.69 6.38
C LYS A 130 -1.17 4.84 7.62
N LYS A 131 -1.46 4.10 8.69
CA LYS A 131 -0.69 4.14 9.95
C LYS A 131 0.72 3.59 9.78
N HIS A 132 0.88 2.47 9.07
CA HIS A 132 2.17 1.81 8.87
C HIS A 132 2.98 2.35 7.68
N LEU A 133 2.39 3.21 6.84
CA LEU A 133 3.07 3.91 5.77
C LEU A 133 3.21 5.42 6.08
N PRO A 134 4.06 5.83 7.04
CA PRO A 134 4.23 7.25 7.33
C PRO A 134 4.86 8.00 6.14
N LYS A 135 4.65 9.32 6.10
CA LYS A 135 5.20 10.17 5.04
C LYS A 135 6.72 9.99 4.93
N GLY A 136 7.18 9.75 3.70
CA GLY A 136 8.58 9.52 3.39
C GLY A 136 9.09 8.09 3.59
N TYR A 137 8.29 7.15 4.11
CA TYR A 137 8.70 5.74 4.23
C TYR A 137 9.03 5.13 2.86
N SER A 138 8.15 5.32 1.87
CA SER A 138 8.34 4.83 0.50
C SER A 138 9.54 5.46 -0.22
N LYS A 139 10.00 6.64 0.23
CA LYS A 139 11.21 7.28 -0.30
C LYS A 139 12.50 6.60 0.15
N GLY A 140 12.45 5.88 1.27
CA GLY A 140 13.59 5.13 1.79
C GLY A 140 13.84 3.79 1.08
N LEU A 141 12.89 3.35 0.25
CA LEU A 141 12.95 2.05 -0.43
C LEU A 141 13.48 2.18 -1.86
N PRO A 142 14.20 1.18 -2.38
CA PRO A 142 14.61 1.13 -3.79
C PRO A 142 13.40 1.17 -4.73
N GLN A 143 13.41 2.11 -5.68
CA GLN A 143 12.33 2.31 -6.65
C GLN A 143 12.71 1.83 -8.05
N LEU A 144 11.73 1.36 -8.82
CA LEU A 144 11.93 0.88 -10.18
C LEU A 144 12.02 2.04 -11.18
N SER A 145 12.95 1.95 -12.14
CA SER A 145 13.17 2.99 -13.15
C SER A 145 12.36 2.79 -14.43
N LYS A 146 11.86 1.58 -14.68
CA LYS A 146 11.10 1.19 -15.89
C LYS A 146 10.02 0.18 -15.50
N GLY A 147 9.08 -0.04 -16.42
CA GLY A 147 7.95 -0.96 -16.24
C GLY A 147 6.67 -0.26 -15.79
N GLU A 148 5.62 -1.03 -15.56
CA GLU A 148 4.30 -0.50 -15.16
C GLU A 148 4.29 0.15 -13.77
N SER A 149 5.25 -0.27 -12.94
CA SER A 149 5.50 0.25 -11.59
C SER A 149 6.69 1.24 -11.54
N ALA A 150 7.04 1.87 -12.65
CA ALA A 150 8.09 2.88 -12.68
C ALA A 150 7.80 4.01 -11.68
N GLY A 151 8.80 4.37 -10.86
CA GLY A 151 8.67 5.36 -9.79
C GLY A 151 8.05 4.83 -8.48
N LEU A 152 7.67 3.54 -8.43
CA LEU A 152 7.19 2.86 -7.22
C LEU A 152 8.29 1.98 -6.59
N PRO A 153 8.21 1.68 -5.29
CA PRO A 153 9.09 0.72 -4.64
C PRO A 153 9.06 -0.64 -5.35
N ARG A 154 10.23 -1.23 -5.56
CA ARG A 154 10.37 -2.55 -6.16
C ARG A 154 9.55 -3.64 -5.44
N VAL A 155 9.48 -3.56 -4.12
CA VAL A 155 8.68 -4.46 -3.29
C VAL A 155 7.16 -4.30 -3.49
N TYR A 156 6.70 -3.14 -3.96
CA TYR A 156 5.31 -2.97 -4.37
C TYR A 156 5.01 -3.74 -5.66
N ASP A 157 5.92 -3.66 -6.63
CA ASP A 157 5.80 -4.42 -7.88
C ASP A 157 5.82 -5.93 -7.64
N ILE A 158 6.71 -6.41 -6.77
CA ILE A 158 6.71 -7.81 -6.31
C ILE A 158 5.34 -8.22 -5.74
N ALA A 159 4.73 -7.36 -4.91
CA ALA A 159 3.40 -7.63 -4.36
C ALA A 159 2.32 -7.69 -5.46
N VAL A 160 2.37 -6.77 -6.43
CA VAL A 160 1.45 -6.74 -7.58
C VAL A 160 1.58 -8.01 -8.43
N GLU A 161 2.80 -8.46 -8.71
CA GLU A 161 3.08 -9.66 -9.50
C GLU A 161 2.57 -10.93 -8.81
N ILE A 162 2.82 -11.07 -7.51
CA ILE A 162 2.28 -12.19 -6.72
C ILE A 162 0.76 -12.21 -6.80
N ILE A 163 0.10 -11.08 -6.51
CA ILE A 163 -1.36 -10.96 -6.50
C ILE A 163 -1.97 -11.23 -7.87
N SER A 164 -1.33 -10.75 -8.94
CA SER A 164 -1.83 -10.91 -10.31
C SER A 164 -1.80 -12.37 -10.76
N HIS A 165 -0.77 -13.12 -10.38
CA HIS A 165 -0.58 -14.52 -10.73
C HIS A 165 -1.21 -15.51 -9.73
N SER A 166 -1.81 -15.02 -8.64
CA SER A 166 -2.51 -15.82 -7.63
C SER A 166 -3.98 -15.43 -7.44
N ASP A 167 -4.52 -14.54 -8.29
CA ASP A 167 -5.86 -13.93 -8.17
C ASP A 167 -6.16 -13.44 -6.74
N GLY A 168 -5.21 -12.69 -6.18
CA GLY A 168 -5.31 -12.11 -4.84
C GLY A 168 -5.10 -13.08 -3.68
N HIS A 169 -4.86 -14.37 -3.93
CA HIS A 169 -4.56 -15.35 -2.88
C HIS A 169 -3.10 -15.25 -2.44
N VAL A 170 -2.85 -15.01 -1.16
CA VAL A 170 -1.50 -14.88 -0.60
C VAL A 170 -1.38 -15.78 0.63
N ASP A 171 -0.39 -16.65 0.61
CA ASP A 171 -0.02 -17.51 1.73
C ASP A 171 1.49 -17.41 2.02
N LEU A 172 1.91 -17.87 3.19
CA LEU A 172 3.29 -17.72 3.63
C LEU A 172 4.27 -18.57 2.83
N LYS A 173 3.84 -19.75 2.35
CA LYS A 173 4.71 -20.70 1.64
C LYS A 173 5.03 -20.17 0.23
N SER A 174 4.01 -19.78 -0.53
CA SER A 174 4.20 -19.19 -1.87
C SER A 174 4.99 -17.89 -1.80
N LEU A 175 4.71 -17.02 -0.82
CA LEU A 175 5.45 -15.77 -0.61
C LEU A 175 6.93 -16.03 -0.29
N THR A 176 7.22 -16.99 0.60
CA THR A 176 8.60 -17.35 0.97
C THR A 176 9.36 -17.94 -0.22
N GLY A 177 8.74 -18.84 -0.98
CA GLY A 177 9.31 -19.41 -2.20
C GLY A 177 9.63 -18.33 -3.23
N PHE A 178 8.67 -17.43 -3.49
CA PHE A 178 8.83 -16.31 -4.41
C PHE A 178 10.01 -15.42 -4.02
N VAL A 179 10.05 -14.92 -2.77
CA VAL A 179 11.11 -14.02 -2.30
C VAL A 179 12.48 -14.71 -2.31
N THR A 180 12.54 -15.98 -1.92
CA THR A 180 13.78 -16.76 -1.94
C THR A 180 14.30 -16.92 -3.36
N SER A 181 13.43 -17.27 -4.32
CA SER A 181 13.80 -17.41 -5.73
C SER A 181 14.14 -16.08 -6.40
N TYR A 182 13.46 -14.98 -6.03
CA TYR A 182 13.81 -13.62 -6.45
C TYR A 182 15.25 -13.24 -6.04
N GLN A 183 15.60 -13.55 -4.78
CA GLN A 183 16.90 -13.19 -4.21
C GLN A 183 18.09 -14.01 -4.74
N LYS A 184 17.86 -15.03 -5.59
CA LYS A 184 18.94 -15.77 -6.25
C LYS A 184 19.80 -14.89 -7.17
N ASN A 185 19.23 -13.81 -7.73
CA ASN A 185 19.98 -12.87 -8.57
C ASN A 185 20.26 -11.53 -7.86
N THR A 186 19.27 -10.99 -7.14
CA THR A 186 19.37 -9.66 -6.54
C THR A 186 18.86 -9.69 -5.10
N PHE A 187 19.72 -9.38 -4.13
CA PHE A 187 19.33 -9.35 -2.73
C PHE A 187 18.42 -8.16 -2.42
N LEU A 188 17.35 -8.43 -1.67
CA LEU A 188 16.48 -7.40 -1.11
C LEU A 188 17.15 -6.84 0.15
N GLN A 189 16.95 -5.54 0.40
CA GLN A 189 17.36 -4.90 1.64
C GLN A 189 16.47 -5.34 2.80
N LEU A 190 16.98 -5.26 4.03
CA LEU A 190 16.19 -5.49 5.24
C LEU A 190 14.93 -4.60 5.27
N GLY A 191 15.08 -3.32 4.92
CA GLY A 191 13.95 -2.40 4.81
C GLY A 191 12.91 -2.80 3.76
N GLU A 192 13.34 -3.44 2.66
CA GLU A 192 12.44 -3.99 1.64
C GLU A 192 11.67 -5.20 2.18
N LEU A 193 12.32 -6.13 2.87
CA LEU A 193 11.66 -7.30 3.46
C LEU A 193 10.61 -6.89 4.50
N TRP A 194 10.94 -5.92 5.36
CA TRP A 194 10.00 -5.35 6.33
C TRP A 194 8.84 -4.58 5.68
N ALA A 195 9.00 -4.13 4.44
CA ALA A 195 7.96 -3.42 3.69
C ALA A 195 6.98 -4.38 2.98
N ILE A 196 7.31 -5.65 2.76
CA ILE A 196 6.44 -6.62 2.09
C ILE A 196 5.00 -6.66 2.64
N PRO A 197 4.76 -6.67 3.96
CA PRO A 197 3.40 -6.74 4.52
C PRO A 197 2.54 -5.53 4.15
N ILE A 198 3.14 -4.34 4.19
CA ILE A 198 2.44 -3.11 3.81
C ILE A 198 2.25 -3.06 2.29
N MET A 199 3.21 -3.52 1.49
CA MET A 199 3.07 -3.55 0.03
C MET A 199 1.98 -4.50 -0.45
N LEU A 200 1.90 -5.71 0.12
CA LEU A 200 0.82 -6.66 -0.14
C LEU A 200 -0.54 -6.06 0.22
N ARG A 201 -0.64 -5.40 1.38
CA ARG A 201 -1.88 -4.72 1.79
C ARG A 201 -2.31 -3.65 0.80
N LEU A 202 -1.39 -2.79 0.36
CA LEU A 202 -1.69 -1.74 -0.61
C LEU A 202 -2.11 -2.31 -1.97
N ALA A 203 -1.44 -3.37 -2.44
CA ALA A 203 -1.75 -4.02 -3.70
C ALA A 203 -3.09 -4.78 -3.66
N LEU A 204 -3.45 -5.40 -2.54
CA LEU A 204 -4.77 -6.01 -2.34
C LEU A 204 -5.89 -4.96 -2.31
N ILE A 205 -5.67 -3.82 -1.62
CA ILE A 205 -6.64 -2.71 -1.61
C ILE A 205 -6.79 -2.11 -3.02
N GLU A 206 -5.68 -1.98 -3.78
CA GLU A 206 -5.73 -1.60 -5.19
C GLU A 206 -6.53 -2.60 -6.02
N ASN A 207 -6.34 -3.90 -5.83
CA ASN A 207 -7.13 -4.92 -6.53
C ASN A 207 -8.63 -4.79 -6.21
N LEU A 208 -8.97 -4.65 -4.92
CA LEU A 208 -10.35 -4.44 -4.48
C LEU A 208 -10.97 -3.19 -5.11
N ARG A 209 -10.24 -2.07 -5.20
CA ARG A 209 -10.71 -0.87 -5.92
C ARG A 209 -11.06 -1.20 -7.36
N ARG A 210 -10.17 -1.89 -8.08
CA ARG A 210 -10.36 -2.18 -9.51
C ARG A 210 -11.57 -3.09 -9.75
N ILE A 211 -11.76 -4.10 -8.91
CA ILE A 211 -12.96 -4.95 -8.98
C ILE A 211 -14.22 -4.14 -8.60
N SER A 212 -14.13 -3.25 -7.61
CA SER A 212 -15.25 -2.39 -7.19
C SER A 212 -15.71 -1.45 -8.32
N ILE A 213 -14.76 -0.90 -9.09
CA ILE A 213 -15.08 -0.10 -10.29
C ILE A 213 -15.84 -0.94 -11.32
N GLN A 214 -15.40 -2.18 -11.55
CA GLN A 214 -16.09 -3.08 -12.47
C GLN A 214 -17.52 -3.37 -11.99
N ILE A 215 -17.71 -3.67 -10.69
CA ILE A 215 -19.04 -3.85 -10.09
C ILE A 215 -19.92 -2.61 -10.28
N SER A 216 -19.37 -1.41 -10.07
CA SER A 216 -20.11 -0.16 -10.28
C SER A 216 -20.54 0.04 -11.74
N ASN A 217 -19.69 -0.33 -12.69
CA ASN A 217 -20.03 -0.27 -14.11
C ASN A 217 -21.12 -1.29 -14.45
N ASP A 218 -21.02 -2.51 -13.93
CA ASP A 218 -22.02 -3.58 -14.15
C ASP A 218 -23.38 -3.20 -13.57
N ILE A 219 -23.43 -2.55 -12.41
CA ILE A 219 -24.67 -2.00 -11.84
C ILE A 219 -25.28 -0.97 -12.80
N SER A 220 -24.47 -0.03 -13.29
CA SER A 220 -24.93 1.02 -14.19
C SER A 220 -25.46 0.46 -15.52
N TYR A 221 -24.79 -0.57 -16.08
CA TYR A 221 -25.24 -1.25 -17.29
C TYR A 221 -26.53 -2.04 -17.06
N LYS A 222 -26.66 -2.71 -15.91
CA LYS A 222 -27.89 -3.44 -15.55
C LYS A 222 -29.06 -2.50 -15.31
N GLU A 223 -28.85 -1.33 -14.70
CA GLU A 223 -29.89 -0.30 -14.54
C GLU A 223 -30.39 0.21 -15.90
N LEU A 224 -29.48 0.46 -16.85
CA LEU A 224 -29.86 0.85 -18.21
C LEU A 224 -30.63 -0.27 -18.94
N ALA A 225 -30.19 -1.52 -18.79
CA ALA A 225 -30.88 -2.67 -19.36
C ALA A 225 -32.30 -2.83 -18.76
N ASN A 226 -32.43 -2.68 -17.45
CA ASN A 226 -33.72 -2.74 -16.76
C ASN A 226 -34.65 -1.65 -17.24
N LYS A 227 -34.17 -0.42 -17.41
CA LYS A 227 -34.97 0.67 -17.94
C LYS A 227 -35.54 0.36 -19.33
N TRP A 228 -34.70 -0.08 -20.27
CA TRP A 228 -35.17 -0.43 -21.62
C TRP A 228 -36.11 -1.63 -21.60
N ALA A 229 -35.82 -2.62 -20.76
CA ALA A 229 -36.72 -3.75 -20.57
C ALA A 229 -38.09 -3.30 -20.04
N ASP A 230 -38.13 -2.43 -19.04
CA ASP A 230 -39.39 -1.93 -18.45
C ASP A 230 -40.22 -1.17 -19.49
N GLU A 231 -39.60 -0.28 -20.27
CA GLU A 231 -40.27 0.44 -21.36
C GLU A 231 -40.80 -0.52 -22.44
N MET A 232 -40.01 -1.53 -22.83
CA MET A 232 -40.45 -2.54 -23.81
C MET A 232 -41.58 -3.41 -23.28
N ILE A 233 -41.53 -3.81 -22.01
CA ILE A 233 -42.55 -4.63 -21.36
C ILE A 233 -43.86 -3.86 -21.26
N GLU A 234 -43.82 -2.61 -20.79
CA GLU A 234 -44.99 -1.76 -20.66
C GLU A 234 -45.67 -1.54 -22.01
N VAL A 235 -44.89 -1.24 -23.06
CA VAL A 235 -45.44 -1.04 -24.41
C VAL A 235 -45.92 -2.36 -25.01
N ALA A 236 -45.24 -3.48 -24.79
CA ALA A 236 -45.72 -4.78 -25.27
C ALA A 236 -47.03 -5.24 -24.59
N GLU A 237 -47.29 -4.82 -23.35
CA GLU A 237 -48.52 -5.12 -22.62
C GLU A 237 -49.67 -4.17 -23.00
N ASN A 238 -49.39 -2.87 -23.16
CA ASN A 238 -50.43 -1.85 -23.34
C ASN A 238 -50.65 -1.41 -24.80
N ASP A 239 -49.60 -1.36 -25.63
CA ASP A 239 -49.66 -0.93 -27.02
C ASP A 239 -48.59 -1.60 -27.92
N PRO A 240 -48.77 -2.88 -28.27
CA PRO A 240 -47.77 -3.67 -28.98
C PRO A 240 -47.29 -3.07 -30.31
N LYS A 241 -48.12 -2.22 -30.95
CA LYS A 241 -47.77 -1.58 -32.23
C LYS A 241 -46.63 -0.59 -32.09
N ASN A 242 -46.49 0.02 -30.92
CA ASN A 242 -45.46 1.01 -30.63
C ASN A 242 -44.14 0.39 -30.14
N LEU A 243 -44.07 -0.94 -29.96
CA LEU A 243 -42.84 -1.62 -29.53
C LEU A 243 -41.67 -1.38 -30.50
N VAL A 244 -41.94 -1.30 -31.80
CA VAL A 244 -40.95 -0.98 -32.83
C VAL A 244 -40.31 0.39 -32.61
N LEU A 245 -41.07 1.37 -32.11
CA LEU A 245 -40.57 2.72 -31.84
C LEU A 245 -39.58 2.69 -30.67
N VAL A 246 -39.89 1.95 -29.60
CA VAL A 246 -39.00 1.77 -28.43
C VAL A 246 -37.70 1.09 -28.83
N ILE A 247 -37.75 0.04 -29.65
CA ILE A 247 -36.54 -0.61 -30.18
C ILE A 247 -35.72 0.39 -31.00
N ALA A 248 -36.37 1.20 -31.83
CA ALA A 248 -35.68 2.20 -32.63
C ALA A 248 -35.08 3.34 -31.77
N ASP A 249 -35.75 3.76 -30.71
CA ASP A 249 -35.21 4.73 -29.74
C ASP A 249 -34.00 4.18 -29.00
N MET A 250 -34.07 2.92 -28.55
CA MET A 250 -32.93 2.23 -27.94
C MET A 250 -31.78 2.14 -28.94
N ALA A 251 -32.02 1.69 -30.17
CA ALA A 251 -30.98 1.60 -31.20
C ALA A 251 -30.30 2.96 -31.46
N ARG A 252 -31.09 4.05 -31.51
CA ARG A 252 -30.58 5.42 -31.67
C ARG A 252 -29.79 5.94 -30.48
N SER A 253 -30.01 5.39 -29.28
CA SER A 253 -29.27 5.76 -28.08
C SER A 253 -27.87 5.14 -28.01
N GLU A 254 -27.55 4.23 -28.93
CA GLU A 254 -26.26 3.53 -29.01
C GLU A 254 -25.84 2.91 -27.66
N PRO A 255 -26.66 2.01 -27.08
CA PRO A 255 -26.36 1.43 -25.79
C PRO A 255 -25.09 0.58 -25.85
N PRO A 256 -24.36 0.46 -24.72
CA PRO A 256 -23.13 -0.32 -24.67
C PRO A 256 -23.43 -1.81 -24.89
N MET A 257 -22.87 -2.40 -25.95
CA MET A 257 -23.01 -3.83 -26.28
C MET A 257 -22.05 -4.70 -25.45
N VAL A 258 -22.07 -4.51 -24.13
CA VAL A 258 -21.23 -5.22 -23.15
C VAL A 258 -21.99 -6.38 -22.51
N SER A 259 -21.27 -7.34 -21.93
CA SER A 259 -21.84 -8.58 -21.36
C SER A 259 -22.92 -8.30 -20.31
N ALA A 260 -22.68 -7.37 -19.38
CA ALA A 260 -23.61 -7.03 -18.32
C ALA A 260 -24.96 -6.49 -18.83
N PHE A 261 -24.92 -5.58 -19.82
CA PHE A 261 -26.12 -5.00 -20.42
C PHE A 261 -26.92 -6.07 -21.18
N ILE A 262 -26.26 -6.82 -22.08
CA ILE A 262 -26.91 -7.81 -22.93
C ILE A 262 -27.48 -8.98 -22.10
N ALA A 263 -26.73 -9.46 -21.10
CA ALA A 263 -27.19 -10.55 -20.26
C ALA A 263 -28.44 -10.15 -19.48
N GLU A 264 -28.46 -8.95 -18.89
CA GLU A 264 -29.61 -8.49 -18.11
C GLU A 264 -30.82 -8.18 -19.00
N LEU A 265 -30.62 -7.49 -20.12
CA LEU A 265 -31.69 -7.17 -21.06
C LEU A 265 -32.32 -8.46 -21.62
N THR A 266 -31.50 -9.40 -22.08
CA THR A 266 -31.98 -10.68 -22.62
C THR A 266 -32.74 -11.47 -21.57
N ARG A 267 -32.22 -11.54 -20.33
CA ARG A 267 -32.86 -12.21 -19.19
C ARG A 267 -34.25 -11.63 -18.91
N ARG A 268 -34.37 -10.30 -18.81
CA ARG A 268 -35.64 -9.60 -18.55
C ARG A 268 -36.67 -9.81 -19.67
N LEU A 269 -36.24 -9.74 -20.92
CA LEU A 269 -37.12 -9.93 -22.08
C LEU A 269 -37.60 -11.39 -22.20
N GLN A 270 -36.73 -12.36 -21.92
CA GLN A 270 -37.08 -13.79 -21.92
C GLN A 270 -38.12 -14.16 -20.85
N GLU A 271 -38.10 -13.51 -19.68
CA GLU A 271 -39.09 -13.74 -18.60
C GLU A 271 -40.56 -13.52 -19.04
N LYS A 272 -40.78 -12.67 -20.06
CA LYS A 272 -42.12 -12.34 -20.57
C LYS A 272 -42.53 -13.12 -21.82
N GLY A 273 -41.62 -13.93 -22.38
CA GLY A 273 -41.90 -14.87 -23.46
C GLY A 273 -42.21 -14.23 -24.82
N ASN A 274 -43.20 -14.76 -25.54
CA ASN A 274 -43.40 -14.52 -26.98
C ASN A 274 -43.71 -13.07 -27.37
N SER A 275 -44.25 -12.26 -26.44
CA SER A 275 -44.58 -10.83 -26.69
C SER A 275 -43.34 -9.97 -26.95
N LEU A 276 -42.15 -10.42 -26.56
CA LEU A 276 -40.88 -9.70 -26.72
C LEU A 276 -39.90 -10.40 -27.68
N SER A 277 -40.42 -11.25 -28.57
CA SER A 277 -39.62 -11.92 -29.61
C SER A 277 -38.95 -10.94 -30.58
N LEU A 278 -39.60 -9.82 -30.89
CA LEU A 278 -39.08 -8.81 -31.82
C LEU A 278 -37.83 -8.09 -31.26
N PRO A 279 -37.85 -7.51 -30.04
CA PRO A 279 -36.64 -6.99 -29.40
C PRO A 279 -35.51 -8.02 -29.30
N LEU A 280 -35.81 -9.26 -28.91
CA LEU A 280 -34.80 -10.33 -28.83
C LEU A 280 -34.14 -10.63 -30.17
N THR A 281 -34.93 -10.67 -31.25
CA THR A 281 -34.42 -10.89 -32.61
C THR A 281 -33.56 -9.71 -33.06
N TRP A 282 -33.95 -8.49 -32.73
CA TRP A 282 -33.16 -7.29 -33.05
C TRP A 282 -31.82 -7.27 -32.33
N ILE A 283 -31.78 -7.64 -31.04
CA ILE A 283 -30.54 -7.76 -30.27
C ILE A 283 -29.62 -8.78 -30.93
N GLU A 284 -30.14 -9.96 -31.27
CA GLU A 284 -29.35 -11.02 -31.90
C GLU A 284 -28.79 -10.60 -33.26
N GLN A 285 -29.59 -9.92 -34.09
CA GLN A 285 -29.14 -9.37 -35.38
C GLN A 285 -28.02 -8.34 -35.18
N THR A 286 -28.20 -7.41 -34.25
CA THR A 286 -27.22 -6.35 -33.97
C THR A 286 -25.90 -6.91 -33.45
N LEU A 287 -25.95 -7.95 -32.61
CA LEU A 287 -24.76 -8.66 -32.15
C LEU A 287 -24.09 -9.42 -33.29
N THR A 288 -24.86 -10.07 -34.15
CA THR A 288 -24.35 -10.81 -35.30
C THR A 288 -23.60 -9.90 -36.28
N ASP A 289 -24.09 -8.67 -36.50
CA ASP A 289 -23.42 -7.66 -37.31
C ASP A 289 -22.04 -7.28 -36.73
N SER A 290 -21.86 -7.42 -35.42
CA SER A 290 -20.60 -7.20 -34.71
C SER A 290 -19.79 -8.49 -34.50
N GLY A 291 -20.24 -9.63 -35.04
CA GLY A 291 -19.60 -10.94 -34.88
C GLY A 291 -19.75 -11.58 -33.50
N LEU A 292 -20.73 -11.14 -32.71
CA LEU A 292 -21.01 -11.61 -31.35
C LEU A 292 -22.34 -12.38 -31.29
N ASN A 293 -22.53 -13.16 -30.22
CA ASN A 293 -23.77 -13.89 -29.94
C ASN A 293 -24.24 -13.60 -28.49
N SER A 294 -25.55 -13.46 -28.29
CA SER A 294 -26.13 -13.22 -26.95
C SER A 294 -25.77 -14.32 -25.94
N SER A 295 -25.76 -15.59 -26.37
CA SER A 295 -25.40 -16.74 -25.53
C SER A 295 -23.95 -16.70 -25.07
N GLU A 296 -23.03 -16.26 -25.94
CA GLU A 296 -21.62 -16.09 -25.60
C GLU A 296 -21.43 -14.95 -24.59
N LEU A 297 -22.12 -13.82 -24.78
CA LEU A 297 -22.07 -12.69 -23.85
C LEU A 297 -22.67 -13.03 -22.48
N ILE A 298 -23.76 -13.80 -22.43
CA ILE A 298 -24.34 -14.30 -21.18
C ILE A 298 -23.36 -15.25 -20.47
N HIS A 299 -22.71 -16.15 -21.21
CA HIS A 299 -21.73 -17.05 -20.62
C HIS A 299 -20.51 -16.28 -20.07
N ARG A 300 -20.02 -15.30 -20.83
CA ARG A 300 -18.95 -14.40 -20.42
C ARG A 300 -19.30 -13.61 -19.15
N GLU A 301 -20.52 -13.09 -19.06
CA GLU A 301 -21.00 -12.37 -17.87
C GLU A 301 -20.96 -13.27 -16.63
N ASN A 302 -21.47 -14.50 -16.74
CA ASN A 302 -21.45 -15.45 -15.62
C ASN A 302 -20.03 -15.82 -15.19
N GLN A 303 -19.11 -16.03 -16.16
CA GLN A 303 -17.70 -16.28 -15.86
C GLN A 303 -17.04 -15.08 -15.17
N MET A 304 -17.30 -13.86 -15.63
CA MET A 304 -16.77 -12.64 -15.04
C MET A 304 -17.26 -12.46 -13.60
N GLN A 305 -18.55 -12.62 -13.34
CA GLN A 305 -19.09 -12.53 -11.97
C GLN A 305 -18.50 -13.60 -11.03
N ALA A 306 -18.32 -14.83 -11.51
CA ALA A 306 -17.68 -15.89 -10.73
C ALA A 306 -16.21 -15.56 -10.43
N ALA A 307 -15.46 -15.05 -11.42
CA ALA A 307 -14.08 -14.62 -11.24
C ALA A 307 -13.97 -13.45 -10.25
N ASP A 308 -14.86 -12.46 -10.35
CA ASP A 308 -14.91 -11.31 -9.44
C ASP A 308 -15.20 -11.74 -8.00
N GLN A 309 -16.14 -12.66 -7.82
CA GLN A 309 -16.48 -13.20 -6.50
C GLN A 309 -15.27 -13.90 -5.86
N VAL A 310 -14.58 -14.77 -6.62
CA VAL A 310 -13.39 -15.48 -6.13
C VAL A 310 -12.27 -14.51 -5.80
N SER A 311 -12.01 -13.54 -6.68
CA SER A 311 -10.93 -12.55 -6.52
C SER A 311 -11.13 -11.63 -5.31
N ILE A 312 -12.37 -11.18 -5.05
CA ILE A 312 -12.69 -10.45 -3.81
C ILE A 312 -12.50 -11.36 -2.60
N SER A 313 -12.98 -12.60 -2.66
CA SER A 313 -12.86 -13.54 -1.55
C SER A 313 -11.41 -13.85 -1.18
N ASN A 314 -10.57 -14.08 -2.18
CA ASN A 314 -9.13 -14.24 -2.02
C ASN A 314 -8.51 -12.98 -1.45
N SER A 315 -8.84 -11.80 -1.98
CA SER A 315 -8.29 -10.53 -1.50
C SER A 315 -8.64 -10.25 -0.02
N ILE A 316 -9.89 -10.50 0.38
CA ILE A 316 -10.36 -10.39 1.76
C ILE A 316 -9.64 -11.41 2.67
N SER A 317 -9.53 -12.66 2.23
CA SER A 317 -8.84 -13.72 2.98
C SER A 317 -7.36 -13.40 3.17
N SER A 318 -6.69 -12.90 2.14
CA SER A 318 -5.30 -12.46 2.18
C SER A 318 -5.11 -11.28 3.11
N LEU A 319 -6.01 -10.29 3.11
CA LEU A 319 -5.97 -9.17 4.06
C LEU A 319 -6.06 -9.63 5.53
N ARG A 320 -6.91 -10.63 5.83
CA ARG A 320 -6.95 -11.27 7.16
C ARG A 320 -5.64 -11.97 7.48
N PHE A 321 -5.11 -12.76 6.54
CA PHE A 321 -3.82 -13.43 6.66
C PHE A 321 -2.68 -12.45 6.98
N LEU A 322 -2.63 -11.29 6.32
CA LEU A 322 -1.59 -10.27 6.58
C LEU A 322 -1.64 -9.72 8.01
N SER A 323 -2.79 -9.79 8.66
CA SER A 323 -3.01 -9.27 10.02
C SER A 323 -2.68 -10.30 11.10
N THR A 324 -2.76 -11.60 10.79
CA THR A 324 -2.49 -12.70 11.73
C THR A 324 -1.07 -13.26 11.63
N THR A 325 -0.34 -12.98 10.55
CA THR A 325 0.98 -13.55 10.30
C THR A 325 2.06 -12.90 11.17
N ASP A 326 2.95 -13.73 11.76
CA ASP A 326 4.15 -13.22 12.41
C ASP A 326 5.24 -12.90 11.37
N TRP A 327 5.28 -11.64 10.97
CA TRP A 327 6.24 -11.14 9.98
C TRP A 327 7.69 -11.20 10.44
N ARG A 328 7.95 -11.37 11.75
CA ARG A 328 9.30 -11.53 12.28
C ARG A 328 9.94 -12.79 11.71
N ASP A 329 9.26 -13.92 11.83
CA ASP A 329 9.76 -15.22 11.36
C ASP A 329 9.98 -15.23 9.84
N PHE A 330 9.07 -14.59 9.09
CA PHE A 330 9.19 -14.42 7.66
C PHE A 330 10.47 -13.66 7.27
N VAL A 331 10.74 -12.52 7.92
CA VAL A 331 11.94 -11.71 7.64
C VAL A 331 13.21 -12.45 8.05
N GLU A 332 13.23 -13.15 9.19
CA GLU A 332 14.41 -13.95 9.60
C GLU A 332 14.70 -15.09 8.62
N THR A 333 13.66 -15.76 8.13
CA THR A 333 13.78 -16.87 7.18
C THR A 333 14.29 -16.41 5.82
N THR A 334 13.76 -15.28 5.32
CA THR A 334 14.06 -14.80 3.95
C THR A 334 15.26 -13.86 3.87
N SER A 335 15.72 -13.28 4.99
CA SER A 335 16.82 -12.31 4.99
C SER A 335 18.18 -12.95 4.76
N ILE A 336 18.82 -12.61 3.64
CA ILE A 336 20.21 -12.99 3.35
C ILE A 336 21.17 -12.49 4.44
N VAL A 337 20.90 -11.33 5.04
CA VAL A 337 21.69 -10.80 6.17
C VAL A 337 21.57 -11.72 7.37
N GLU A 338 20.35 -12.15 7.72
CA GLU A 338 20.12 -13.09 8.82
C GLU A 338 20.83 -14.42 8.57
N GLN A 339 20.66 -15.00 7.37
CA GLN A 339 21.34 -16.24 6.97
C GLN A 339 22.87 -16.12 7.01
N THR A 340 23.42 -14.92 6.83
CA THR A 340 24.86 -14.66 6.96
C THR A 340 25.28 -14.58 8.43
N LEU A 341 24.51 -13.88 9.26
CA LEU A 341 24.80 -13.70 10.70
C LEU A 341 24.65 -15.02 11.49
N LEU A 342 23.79 -15.94 11.03
CA LEU A 342 23.67 -17.29 11.59
C LEU A 342 24.95 -18.13 11.46
N ARG A 343 25.91 -17.73 10.61
CA ARG A 343 27.23 -18.38 10.47
C ARG A 343 28.23 -17.99 11.57
N ASP A 344 27.77 -17.30 12.61
CA ASP A 344 28.57 -16.96 13.79
C ASP A 344 29.13 -18.23 14.48
N ILE A 345 30.32 -18.10 15.04
CA ILE A 345 31.21 -19.22 15.40
C ILE A 345 30.57 -20.18 16.41
N ASP A 346 29.96 -19.64 17.46
CA ASP A 346 29.49 -20.42 18.61
C ASP A 346 27.99 -20.72 18.54
N GLY A 347 27.34 -20.43 17.41
CA GLY A 347 25.87 -20.50 17.27
C GLY A 347 25.12 -19.61 18.28
N THR A 348 25.83 -18.71 18.98
CA THR A 348 25.25 -17.89 20.05
C THR A 348 24.24 -16.91 19.49
N TYR A 349 24.51 -16.35 18.30
CA TYR A 349 23.58 -15.46 17.59
C TYR A 349 22.19 -16.09 17.40
N GLN A 350 22.10 -17.37 17.02
CA GLN A 350 20.83 -18.08 16.84
C GLN A 350 20.05 -18.22 18.15
N LYS A 351 20.74 -18.34 19.28
CA LYS A 351 20.14 -18.45 20.62
C LYS A 351 19.75 -17.09 21.22
N MET A 352 20.04 -15.97 20.56
CA MET A 352 19.65 -14.64 21.03
C MET A 352 18.16 -14.37 20.86
N ASP A 353 17.61 -13.42 21.63
CA ASP A 353 16.23 -12.97 21.41
C ASP A 353 16.11 -12.18 20.10
N PHE A 354 14.88 -12.12 19.58
CA PHE A 354 14.58 -11.43 18.33
C PHE A 354 15.07 -9.96 18.34
N PHE A 355 14.84 -9.23 19.44
CA PHE A 355 15.20 -7.81 19.53
C PHE A 355 16.72 -7.57 19.51
N THR A 356 17.51 -8.48 20.09
CA THR A 356 18.98 -8.41 20.01
C THR A 356 19.46 -8.68 18.60
N ARG A 357 18.93 -9.72 17.94
CA ARG A 357 19.23 -10.00 16.52
C ARG A 357 18.83 -8.83 15.63
N ASP A 358 17.67 -8.25 15.87
CA ASP A 358 17.18 -7.10 15.13
C ASP A 358 18.05 -5.85 15.31
N THR A 359 18.58 -5.63 16.52
CA THR A 359 19.57 -4.56 16.77
C THR A 359 20.83 -4.76 15.93
N TYR A 360 21.28 -6.00 15.77
CA TYR A 360 22.45 -6.33 14.94
C TYR A 360 22.16 -6.12 13.45
N ARG A 361 20.97 -6.51 12.98
CA ARG A 361 20.49 -6.23 11.62
C ARG A 361 20.42 -4.73 11.32
N HIS A 362 19.90 -3.92 12.26
CA HIS A 362 19.91 -2.46 12.15
C HIS A 362 21.31 -1.86 12.11
N ALA A 363 22.28 -2.45 12.82
CA ALA A 363 23.68 -2.02 12.74
C ALA A 363 24.26 -2.27 11.33
N VAL A 364 23.97 -3.43 10.73
CA VAL A 364 24.35 -3.74 9.34
C VAL A 364 23.71 -2.75 8.36
N GLU A 365 22.40 -2.52 8.46
CA GLU A 365 21.66 -1.56 7.62
C GLU A 365 22.27 -0.16 7.72
N LYS A 366 22.52 0.32 8.94
CA LYS A 366 23.12 1.64 9.18
C LYS A 366 24.48 1.77 8.50
N ILE A 367 25.34 0.77 8.64
CA ILE A 367 26.69 0.81 8.04
C ILE A 367 26.57 0.77 6.51
N ALA A 368 25.72 -0.11 5.97
CA ALA A 368 25.50 -0.25 4.54
C ALA A 368 25.03 1.08 3.93
N LYS A 369 24.04 1.74 4.54
CA LYS A 369 23.47 3.03 4.11
C LYS A 369 24.50 4.15 3.98
N TYR A 370 25.55 4.16 4.81
CA TYR A 370 26.62 5.15 4.77
C TYR A 370 27.91 4.63 4.11
N SER A 371 27.85 3.47 3.46
CA SER A 371 28.96 2.87 2.72
C SER A 371 28.58 2.68 1.25
N ALA A 372 29.54 2.26 0.42
CA ALA A 372 29.27 1.81 -0.95
C ALA A 372 28.95 0.30 -1.02
N LEU A 373 28.90 -0.38 0.13
CA LEU A 373 28.68 -1.82 0.23
C LEU A 373 27.20 -2.13 0.46
N THR A 374 26.78 -3.30 -0.02
CA THR A 374 25.45 -3.84 0.28
C THR A 374 25.38 -4.38 1.71
N GLU A 375 24.18 -4.46 2.26
CA GLU A 375 23.94 -5.01 3.60
C GLU A 375 24.53 -6.41 3.77
N HIS A 376 24.35 -7.28 2.78
CA HIS A 376 24.96 -8.62 2.77
C HIS A 376 26.49 -8.56 2.90
N LYS A 377 27.18 -7.71 2.12
CA LYS A 377 28.65 -7.58 2.21
C LYS A 377 29.11 -7.06 3.57
N VAL A 378 28.35 -6.16 4.18
CA VAL A 378 28.66 -5.67 5.54
C VAL A 378 28.51 -6.79 6.57
N ALA A 379 27.48 -7.63 6.45
CA ALA A 379 27.30 -8.80 7.31
C ALA A 379 28.44 -9.82 7.13
N GLU A 380 28.87 -10.08 5.90
CA GLU A 380 30.02 -10.95 5.62
C GLU A 380 31.31 -10.42 6.27
N ILE A 381 31.59 -9.13 6.15
CA ILE A 381 32.76 -8.51 6.79
C ILE A 381 32.68 -8.64 8.32
N ALA A 382 31.49 -8.48 8.91
CA ALA A 382 31.30 -8.64 10.35
C ALA A 382 31.65 -10.06 10.83
N ILE A 383 31.19 -11.08 10.09
CA ILE A 383 31.50 -12.49 10.36
C ILE A 383 32.98 -12.79 10.11
N GLN A 384 33.58 -12.24 9.05
CA GLN A 384 35.01 -12.42 8.78
C GLN A 384 35.86 -11.84 9.93
N LEU A 385 35.53 -10.65 10.43
CA LEU A 385 36.23 -10.04 11.56
C LEU A 385 36.08 -10.86 12.86
N ALA A 386 34.90 -11.45 13.08
CA ALA A 386 34.65 -12.38 14.17
C ALA A 386 35.56 -13.62 14.07
N LEU A 387 35.64 -14.23 12.89
CA LEU A 387 36.49 -15.39 12.61
C LEU A 387 37.98 -15.09 12.74
N GLU A 388 38.45 -13.96 12.23
CA GLU A 388 39.85 -13.53 12.34
C GLU A 388 40.25 -13.27 13.80
N ASN A 389 39.35 -12.67 14.59
CA ASN A 389 39.60 -12.42 16.00
C ASN A 389 39.60 -13.73 16.80
N ALA A 390 38.74 -14.70 16.46
CA ALA A 390 38.72 -16.01 17.09
C ALA A 390 40.01 -16.82 16.89
N ARG A 391 40.68 -16.64 15.74
CA ARG A 391 41.98 -17.28 15.48
C ARG A 391 43.12 -16.72 16.32
N SER A 392 43.00 -15.49 16.79
CA SER A 392 44.09 -14.74 17.45
C SER A 392 43.83 -14.44 18.93
N ASN A 393 42.60 -14.65 19.40
CA ASN A 393 42.15 -14.19 20.71
C ASN A 393 41.45 -15.31 21.47
N THR A 394 41.90 -15.56 22.70
CA THR A 394 41.33 -16.57 23.60
C THR A 394 40.05 -16.09 24.30
N GLU A 395 39.76 -14.79 24.27
CA GLU A 395 38.52 -14.25 24.85
C GLU A 395 37.31 -14.49 23.93
N THR A 396 36.53 -15.53 24.24
CA THR A 396 35.28 -15.91 23.54
C THR A 396 34.32 -14.74 23.32
N ARG A 397 34.17 -13.84 24.29
CA ARG A 397 33.30 -12.66 24.17
C ARG A 397 33.67 -11.73 23.00
N LYS A 398 34.96 -11.59 22.68
CA LYS A 398 35.42 -10.72 21.59
C LYS A 398 35.30 -11.41 20.22
N ASN A 399 35.08 -12.72 20.21
CA ASN A 399 35.00 -13.54 19.01
C ASN A 399 33.60 -13.56 18.40
N HIS A 400 32.57 -13.30 19.20
CA HIS A 400 31.18 -13.24 18.75
C HIS A 400 30.90 -12.04 17.83
N VAL A 401 30.08 -12.23 16.79
CA VAL A 401 29.70 -11.18 15.82
C VAL A 401 29.10 -9.93 16.47
N GLY A 402 28.35 -10.06 17.56
CA GLY A 402 27.78 -8.94 18.31
C GLY A 402 28.83 -7.96 18.86
N TYR A 403 30.08 -8.40 19.10
CA TYR A 403 31.17 -7.51 19.47
C TYR A 403 31.48 -6.48 18.37
N PHE A 404 31.32 -6.87 17.10
CA PHE A 404 31.57 -6.04 15.92
C PHE A 404 30.34 -5.27 15.45
N LEU A 405 29.13 -5.69 15.83
CA LEU A 405 27.89 -5.01 15.43
C LEU A 405 27.35 -4.04 16.51
N ALA A 406 27.44 -4.41 17.78
CA ALA A 406 26.93 -3.61 18.89
C ALA A 406 28.00 -3.27 19.95
N GLY A 407 29.18 -3.89 19.88
CA GLY A 407 30.24 -3.74 20.87
C GLY A 407 31.35 -2.75 20.51
N LYS A 408 32.46 -2.86 21.24
CA LYS A 408 33.66 -2.01 21.02
C LYS A 408 34.34 -2.28 19.67
N GLY A 409 34.07 -3.43 19.04
CA GLY A 409 34.57 -3.81 17.72
C GLY A 409 33.92 -3.07 16.56
N LEU A 410 32.81 -2.36 16.79
CA LEU A 410 32.05 -1.62 15.76
C LEU A 410 32.91 -0.68 14.93
N LYS A 411 33.87 0.01 15.56
CA LYS A 411 34.79 0.91 14.84
C LYS A 411 35.67 0.19 13.82
N LYS A 412 36.04 -1.07 14.08
CA LYS A 412 36.82 -1.87 13.13
C LYS A 412 35.95 -2.23 11.92
N LEU A 413 34.71 -2.65 12.15
CA LEU A 413 33.74 -2.95 11.09
C LEU A 413 33.45 -1.71 10.22
N GLU A 414 33.17 -0.57 10.83
CA GLU A 414 32.91 0.68 10.10
C GLU A 414 34.10 1.11 9.23
N LYS A 415 35.33 0.93 9.73
CA LYS A 415 36.55 1.22 8.98
C LYS A 415 36.73 0.23 7.82
N ALA A 416 36.50 -1.06 8.06
CA ALA A 416 36.56 -2.09 7.02
C ALA A 416 35.52 -1.86 5.92
N ALA A 417 34.30 -1.44 6.31
CA ALA A 417 33.22 -1.08 5.40
C ALA A 417 33.39 0.31 4.73
N LYS A 418 34.44 1.06 5.08
CA LYS A 418 34.69 2.44 4.59
C LYS A 418 33.49 3.37 4.77
N MET A 419 32.82 3.27 5.92
CA MET A 419 31.62 4.05 6.24
C MET A 419 31.93 5.56 6.31
N LYS A 420 31.17 6.37 5.57
CA LYS A 420 31.24 7.83 5.67
C LYS A 420 30.51 8.29 6.93
N CYS A 421 31.26 8.73 7.93
CA CYS A 421 30.66 9.23 9.18
C CYS A 421 30.01 10.60 8.96
N GLY A 422 28.69 10.71 9.20
CA GLY A 422 28.01 11.99 9.25
C GLY A 422 28.48 12.85 10.43
N LYS A 423 28.59 14.17 10.25
CA LYS A 423 29.07 15.11 11.29
C LYS A 423 28.31 14.99 12.62
N MET A 424 27.00 14.73 12.55
CA MET A 424 26.14 14.56 13.74
C MET A 424 26.41 13.24 14.49
N ASP A 425 26.69 12.15 13.78
CA ASP A 425 27.06 10.87 14.38
C ASP A 425 28.44 10.94 15.03
N SER A 426 29.39 11.65 14.43
CA SER A 426 30.69 11.93 15.05
C SER A 426 30.56 12.75 16.34
N CYS A 427 29.65 13.73 16.38
CA CYS A 427 29.40 14.54 17.58
C CYS A 427 28.76 13.73 18.71
N LYS A 428 27.72 12.92 18.40
CA LYS A 428 27.11 11.98 19.37
C LYS A 428 28.14 11.00 19.94
N ARG A 429 29.02 10.47 19.10
CA ARG A 429 30.10 9.56 19.52
C ARG A 429 31.11 10.24 20.45
N MET A 430 31.42 11.51 20.21
CA MET A 430 32.32 12.29 21.06
C MET A 430 31.71 12.50 22.45
N PHE A 431 30.42 12.86 22.51
CA PHE A 431 29.66 13.01 23.75
C PHE A 431 29.61 11.70 24.56
N ASN A 432 29.37 10.57 23.89
CA ASN A 432 29.31 9.25 24.53
C ASN A 432 30.67 8.68 24.95
N ARG A 433 31.80 9.27 24.52
CA ARG A 433 33.13 8.77 24.86
C ARG A 433 33.57 9.17 26.27
N VAL A 434 33.10 10.32 26.76
CA VAL A 434 33.43 10.86 28.09
C VAL A 434 32.17 11.52 28.71
N PRO A 435 31.09 10.75 28.97
CA PRO A 435 29.79 11.29 29.34
C PRO A 435 29.84 12.12 30.62
N THR A 436 30.66 11.73 31.59
CA THR A 436 30.85 12.44 32.86
C THR A 436 31.43 13.85 32.67
N LEU A 437 32.40 14.01 31.78
CA LEU A 437 33.06 15.30 31.53
C LEU A 437 32.12 16.27 30.83
N TYR A 438 31.33 15.79 29.85
CA TYR A 438 30.33 16.63 29.19
C TYR A 438 29.16 16.98 30.09
N TYR A 439 28.72 16.05 30.94
CA TYR A 439 27.63 16.28 31.88
C TYR A 439 28.02 17.32 32.95
N ILE A 440 29.14 17.10 33.65
CA ILE A 440 29.63 18.03 34.69
C ILE A 440 30.08 19.36 34.06
N GLY A 441 30.80 19.31 32.93
CA GLY A 441 31.25 20.49 32.21
C GLY A 441 30.09 21.33 31.67
N GLY A 442 29.03 20.69 31.18
CA GLY A 442 27.81 21.38 30.73
C GLY A 442 27.10 22.09 31.88
N ILE A 443 26.96 21.43 33.03
CA ILE A 443 26.37 22.04 34.24
C ILE A 443 27.21 23.26 34.66
N LEU A 444 28.53 23.09 34.75
CA LEU A 444 29.43 24.15 35.19
C LEU A 444 29.43 25.33 34.21
N LEU A 445 29.46 25.06 32.90
CA LEU A 445 29.44 26.09 31.86
C LEU A 445 28.13 26.87 31.86
N ILE A 446 26.98 26.20 31.91
CA ILE A 446 25.67 26.88 31.97
C ILE A 446 25.53 27.68 33.27
N THR A 447 25.97 27.12 34.40
CA THR A 447 25.93 27.81 35.70
C THR A 447 26.79 29.07 35.68
N LEU A 448 28.00 29.00 35.14
CA LEU A 448 28.89 30.17 35.04
C LEU A 448 28.38 31.21 34.04
N LEU A 449 27.81 30.81 32.91
CA LEU A 449 27.34 31.73 31.88
C LEU A 449 26.09 32.49 32.35
N LEU A 450 25.14 31.79 32.97
CA LEU A 450 23.98 32.41 33.61
C LEU A 450 24.37 33.22 34.84
N GLY A 451 25.33 32.73 35.64
CA GLY A 451 25.83 33.42 36.82
C GLY A 451 26.52 34.73 36.46
N TYR A 452 27.37 34.71 35.43
CA TYR A 452 28.05 35.90 34.92
C TYR A 452 27.08 36.93 34.36
N THR A 453 26.08 36.52 33.59
CA THR A 453 25.07 37.44 33.03
C THR A 453 24.20 38.10 34.11
N LEU A 454 23.86 37.38 35.17
CA LEU A 454 23.13 37.96 36.30
C LEU A 454 24.04 38.82 37.18
N PHE A 455 25.25 38.35 37.50
CA PHE A 455 26.19 39.09 38.32
C PHE A 455 26.63 40.41 37.68
N SER A 456 26.88 40.42 36.36
CA SER A 456 27.22 41.65 35.62
C SER A 456 26.10 42.69 35.61
N ARG A 457 24.83 42.29 35.69
CA ARG A 457 23.70 43.22 35.83
C ARG A 457 23.52 43.76 37.25
N LEU A 458 23.96 43.03 38.27
CA LEU A 458 23.82 43.42 39.69
C LEU A 458 25.08 44.09 40.26
N TYR A 459 26.17 44.10 39.49
CA TYR A 459 27.45 44.67 39.86
C TYR A 459 27.37 46.21 39.88
N HIS A 460 27.60 46.78 41.06
CA HIS A 460 27.78 48.22 41.24
C HIS A 460 29.09 48.45 42.00
N PRO A 461 29.98 49.36 41.53
CA PRO A 461 31.32 49.53 42.07
C PRO A 461 31.35 50.05 43.53
N GLU A 462 30.24 50.56 44.04
CA GLU A 462 30.13 51.11 45.41
C GLU A 462 29.81 50.06 46.50
N LYS A 463 29.61 48.78 46.14
CA LYS A 463 29.23 47.73 47.10
C LYS A 463 30.44 47.05 47.75
N ASN A 464 30.30 46.69 49.03
CA ASN A 464 31.30 45.94 49.80
C ASN A 464 31.66 44.60 49.11
N THR A 465 32.95 44.31 48.98
CA THR A 465 33.50 43.08 48.39
C THR A 465 32.94 41.80 49.03
N PHE A 466 32.76 41.78 50.35
CA PHE A 466 32.19 40.62 51.05
C PHE A 466 30.72 40.36 50.66
N PHE A 467 29.96 41.42 50.41
CA PHE A 467 28.57 41.32 49.96
C PHE A 467 28.49 40.78 48.52
N LEU A 468 29.39 41.21 47.64
CA LEU A 468 29.49 40.71 46.27
C LEU A 468 29.84 39.21 46.23
N ILE A 469 30.77 38.76 47.08
CA ILE A 469 31.13 37.34 47.20
C ILE A 469 29.93 36.51 47.69
N GLY A 470 29.25 36.97 48.75
CA GLY A 470 28.06 36.28 49.26
C GLY A 470 26.95 36.17 48.21
N MET A 471 26.71 37.25 47.46
CA MET A 471 25.72 37.28 46.37
C MET A 471 26.10 36.33 45.22
N ALA A 472 27.38 36.26 44.84
CA ALA A 472 27.85 35.34 43.82
C ALA A 472 27.63 33.87 44.22
N ILE A 473 27.86 33.53 45.50
CA ILE A 473 27.61 32.17 46.02
C ILE A 473 26.12 31.82 45.95
N ILE A 474 25.23 32.72 46.35
CA ILE A 474 23.77 32.50 46.30
C ILE A 474 23.30 32.34 44.86
N ILE A 475 23.76 33.19 43.94
CA ILE A 475 23.44 33.11 42.51
C ILE A 475 23.94 31.79 41.92
N PHE A 476 25.17 31.38 42.25
CA PHE A 476 25.74 30.11 41.81
C PHE A 476 24.90 28.91 42.28
N LEU A 477 24.54 28.86 43.57
CA LEU A 477 23.72 27.79 44.13
C LEU A 477 22.32 27.75 43.49
N ALA A 478 21.68 28.90 43.31
CA ALA A 478 20.35 28.99 42.70
C ALA A 478 20.36 28.53 41.23
N LEU A 479 21.35 28.97 40.44
CA LEU A 479 21.46 28.65 39.02
C LEU A 479 21.94 27.23 38.76
N SER A 480 22.70 26.62 39.69
CA SER A 480 23.17 25.25 39.55
C SER A 480 22.01 24.26 39.38
N ARG A 481 20.88 24.47 40.08
CA ARG A 481 19.69 23.62 39.93
C ARG A 481 19.06 23.73 38.54
N LEU A 482 19.00 24.94 37.99
CA LEU A 482 18.47 25.17 36.64
C LEU A 482 19.40 24.59 35.57
N ALA A 483 20.71 24.72 35.75
CA ALA A 483 21.70 24.11 34.87
C ALA A 483 21.60 22.58 34.88
N VAL A 484 21.44 21.96 36.05
CA VAL A 484 21.21 20.51 36.17
C VAL A 484 19.94 20.09 35.44
N ALA A 485 18.83 20.82 35.61
CA ALA A 485 17.58 20.51 34.92
C ALA A 485 17.71 20.59 33.39
N LEU A 486 18.36 21.64 32.88
CA LEU A 486 18.61 21.80 31.44
C LEU A 486 19.53 20.72 30.88
N VAL A 487 20.61 20.38 31.57
CA VAL A 487 21.54 19.32 31.14
C VAL A 487 20.87 17.96 31.19
N ASN A 488 20.04 17.67 32.20
CA ASN A 488 19.26 16.44 32.25
C ASN A 488 18.27 16.34 31.09
N TRP A 489 17.55 17.42 30.79
CA TRP A 489 16.66 17.47 29.64
C TRP A 489 17.41 17.26 28.32
N LEU A 490 18.53 17.95 28.13
CA LEU A 490 19.37 17.80 26.93
C LEU A 490 19.97 16.40 26.83
N SER A 491 20.39 15.81 27.96
CA SER A 491 20.93 14.45 28.03
C SER A 491 19.89 13.42 27.62
N ASN A 492 18.64 13.57 28.06
CA ASN A 492 17.55 12.66 27.65
C ASN A 492 17.22 12.75 26.16
N LEU A 493 17.49 13.89 25.50
CA LEU A 493 17.34 14.03 24.05
C LEU A 493 18.51 13.44 23.26
N LEU A 494 19.72 13.47 23.82
CA LEU A 494 20.96 13.09 23.13
C LEU A 494 21.39 11.64 23.38
N VAL A 495 21.12 11.11 24.57
CA VAL A 495 21.50 9.76 24.99
C VAL A 495 20.36 8.82 24.68
N GLN A 496 20.56 7.92 23.72
CA GLN A 496 19.61 6.83 23.49
C GLN A 496 19.89 5.69 24.47
N PRO A 497 18.85 5.10 25.08
CA PRO A 497 19.00 3.94 25.95
C PRO A 497 19.55 2.77 25.13
N TYR A 498 20.59 2.12 25.65
CA TYR A 498 21.14 0.91 25.03
C TYR A 498 20.44 -0.31 25.64
N LEU A 499 19.72 -1.06 24.83
CA LEU A 499 19.19 -2.35 25.26
C LEU A 499 20.37 -3.31 25.41
N LEU A 500 20.46 -3.93 26.59
CA LEU A 500 21.45 -4.98 26.80
C LEU A 500 21.06 -6.20 25.95
N PRO A 501 22.02 -6.82 25.24
CA PRO A 501 21.78 -8.06 24.51
C PRO A 501 21.18 -9.14 25.41
N ARG A 502 20.16 -9.83 24.90
CA ARG A 502 19.41 -10.88 25.62
C ARG A 502 19.45 -12.19 24.84
N MET A 503 19.43 -13.28 25.60
CA MET A 503 19.25 -14.64 25.05
C MET A 503 17.76 -14.97 25.01
N ASN A 504 17.37 -15.80 24.05
CA ASN A 504 16.02 -16.33 23.98
C ASN A 504 15.88 -17.51 24.95
N PHE A 505 15.09 -17.33 26.01
CA PHE A 505 14.72 -18.38 26.98
C PHE A 505 13.21 -18.59 27.01
N SER A 506 12.52 -18.32 25.90
CA SER A 506 11.06 -18.46 25.79
C SER A 506 10.60 -19.90 26.09
N ASP A 507 11.41 -20.90 25.74
CA ASP A 507 11.14 -22.32 25.98
C ASP A 507 11.68 -22.83 27.34
N GLY A 508 12.25 -21.95 28.16
CA GLY A 508 12.84 -22.25 29.47
C GLY A 508 14.33 -21.92 29.58
N ILE A 509 14.84 -21.87 30.82
CA ILE A 509 16.26 -21.64 31.12
C ILE A 509 16.99 -22.98 31.10
N PRO A 510 18.00 -23.18 30.23
CA PRO A 510 18.80 -24.42 30.20
C PRO A 510 19.52 -24.64 31.53
N GLU A 511 19.77 -25.91 31.88
CA GLU A 511 20.45 -26.26 33.15
C GLU A 511 21.84 -25.62 33.30
N GLU A 512 22.52 -25.34 32.19
CA GLU A 512 23.82 -24.66 32.16
C GLU A 512 23.77 -23.21 32.69
N TYR A 513 22.58 -22.58 32.72
CA TYR A 513 22.37 -21.18 33.13
C TYR A 513 21.48 -21.02 34.36
N ARG A 514 21.06 -22.14 34.98
CA ARG A 514 20.22 -22.16 36.18
C ARG A 514 21.09 -22.21 37.43
#